data_AF-A0A0C4EHL6-F1
#
_entry.id   AF-A0A0C4EHL6-F1
#
_cell.length_a   1.000
_cell.length_b   1.000
_cell.length_c   1.000
_cell.angle_alpha   90.00
_cell.angle_beta   90.00
_cell.angle_gamma   90.00
#
_symmetry.space_group_name_H-M   'P 1'
#
loop_
_entity.id
_entity.type
_entity.pdbx_description
1 polymer ?
#
loop_
_entity_poly.entity_id
_entity_poly.type
_entity_poly.pdbx_seq_one_letter_code
_entity_poly.pdbx_strand_id
1 'polypeptide(L)'
;LSGPEVLPDVEQDSDEENKKAPKVKQPRKGNNGFDNPKLYFFDGFQDDDQDAGSLTYKCCWCPKSVRCPASTNSNLKTHPNGSNTNSGIHKACIGRAKALAKGGNFPPSADDQAAATKKHNSLAGTLATYVLKGRFNIKTMNKLLLL
;
A
#
# COMPACT_ATOMS: atom_id res chain seq x y z
N LEU A 1 32.14 55.22 -42.85
CA LEU A 1 32.94 54.06 -42.38
C LEU A 1 33.05 54.18 -40.86
N SER A 2 32.00 53.72 -40.17
CA SER A 2 32.02 52.56 -39.26
C SER A 2 32.43 52.98 -37.84
N GLY A 3 31.44 53.37 -37.04
CA GLY A 3 31.62 53.51 -35.59
C GLY A 3 31.83 52.12 -34.95
N PRO A 4 32.52 52.01 -33.81
CA PRO A 4 32.77 50.73 -33.19
C PRO A 4 31.44 50.14 -32.67
N GLU A 5 31.04 49.00 -33.23
CA GLU A 5 30.04 48.13 -32.61
C GLU A 5 30.63 47.61 -31.30
N VAL A 6 30.16 48.15 -30.18
CA VAL A 6 30.42 47.60 -28.85
C VAL A 6 29.42 46.45 -28.68
N LEU A 7 29.88 45.22 -28.92
CA LEU A 7 29.17 44.01 -28.53
C LEU A 7 29.10 43.99 -26.99
N PRO A 8 27.91 44.06 -26.37
CA PRO A 8 27.79 43.91 -24.94
C PRO A 8 28.15 42.47 -24.55
N ASP A 9 29.22 42.32 -23.79
CA ASP A 9 29.61 41.07 -23.15
C ASP A 9 28.60 40.79 -22.02
N VAL A 10 27.65 39.90 -22.29
CA VAL A 10 26.65 39.47 -21.31
C VAL A 10 27.22 38.24 -20.62
N GLU A 11 28.21 38.44 -19.75
CA GLU A 11 28.56 37.42 -18.77
C GLU A 11 27.38 37.30 -17.79
N GLN A 12 26.69 36.16 -17.82
CA GLN A 12 25.70 35.85 -16.79
C GLN A 12 26.44 35.38 -15.54
N ASP A 13 26.31 36.15 -14.45
CA ASP A 13 26.78 35.75 -13.12
C ASP A 13 26.07 34.47 -12.67
N SER A 14 26.75 33.34 -12.79
CA SER A 14 26.30 32.06 -12.22
C SER A 14 26.70 32.00 -10.75
N ASP A 15 25.96 32.72 -9.91
CA ASP A 15 26.14 32.65 -8.46
C ASP A 15 25.65 31.30 -7.89
N GLU A 16 26.10 30.97 -6.67
CA GLU A 16 25.58 29.82 -5.94
C GLU A 16 24.08 29.95 -5.60
N GLU A 17 23.51 31.15 -5.71
CA GLU A 17 22.10 31.43 -5.44
C GLU A 17 21.18 30.90 -6.55
N ASN A 18 21.69 30.79 -7.78
CA ASN A 18 21.02 30.13 -8.90
C ASN A 18 21.19 28.60 -8.90
N LYS A 19 21.71 28.01 -7.81
CA LYS A 19 21.70 26.55 -7.64
C LYS A 19 20.25 26.06 -7.60
N LYS A 20 19.92 25.19 -8.54
CA LYS A 20 18.62 24.53 -8.67
C LYS A 20 18.20 23.98 -7.30
N ALA A 21 17.10 24.51 -6.75
CA ALA A 21 16.57 24.05 -5.47
C ALA A 21 16.49 22.52 -5.46
N PRO A 22 16.96 21.85 -4.39
CA PRO A 22 16.89 20.40 -4.30
C PRO A 22 15.43 20.01 -4.45
N LYS A 23 15.13 19.19 -5.46
CA LYS A 23 13.77 18.67 -5.65
C LYS A 23 13.39 17.96 -4.36
N VAL A 24 12.47 18.55 -3.59
CA VAL A 24 11.84 17.88 -2.45
C VAL A 24 11.25 16.60 -3.01
N LYS A 25 11.86 15.45 -2.71
CA LYS A 25 11.39 14.15 -3.16
C LYS A 25 10.07 13.92 -2.43
N GLN A 26 8.97 14.34 -3.06
CA GLN A 26 7.64 14.01 -2.60
C GLN A 26 7.58 12.48 -2.39
N PRO A 27 7.01 12.01 -1.27
CA PRO A 27 6.89 10.58 -1.00
C PRO A 27 6.28 9.90 -2.22
N ARG A 28 7.04 9.01 -2.86
CA ARG A 28 6.60 8.37 -4.10
C ARG A 28 5.39 7.50 -3.76
N LYS A 29 4.20 7.92 -4.22
CA LYS A 29 3.02 7.05 -4.32
C LYS A 29 3.47 5.75 -4.98
N GLY A 30 3.24 4.62 -4.32
CA GLY A 30 3.48 3.32 -4.91
C GLY A 30 2.60 3.14 -6.15
N ASN A 31 2.95 2.17 -7.00
CA ASN A 31 2.27 1.88 -8.28
C ASN A 31 0.73 1.73 -8.15
N ASN A 32 0.23 1.45 -6.95
CA ASN A 32 -1.18 1.17 -6.68
C ASN A 32 -1.90 2.37 -6.04
N GLY A 33 -1.31 3.55 -6.05
CA GLY A 33 -1.89 4.77 -5.45
C GLY A 33 -1.80 4.85 -3.92
N PHE A 34 -1.27 3.83 -3.24
CA PHE A 34 -0.97 3.84 -1.81
C PHE A 34 0.47 4.27 -1.54
N ASP A 35 0.74 4.69 -0.31
CA ASP A 35 2.08 5.12 0.08
C ASP A 35 3.08 3.96 0.08
N ASN A 36 4.33 4.29 -0.22
CA ASN A 36 5.42 3.32 -0.10
C ASN A 36 5.59 2.92 1.38
N PRO A 37 5.56 1.61 1.72
CA PRO A 37 5.67 1.14 3.10
C PRO A 37 6.88 1.69 3.86
N LYS A 38 8.01 1.93 3.18
CA LYS A 38 9.22 2.47 3.80
C LYS A 38 9.03 3.84 4.46
N LEU A 39 8.02 4.62 4.05
CA LEU A 39 7.72 5.94 4.62
C LEU A 39 7.25 5.89 6.07
N TYR A 40 6.85 4.71 6.56
CA TYR A 40 6.31 4.51 7.90
C TYR A 40 7.29 3.84 8.86
N PHE A 41 8.55 3.74 8.45
CA PHE A 41 9.65 3.22 9.24
C PHE A 41 10.80 4.24 9.27
N PHE A 42 11.61 4.15 10.31
CA PHE A 42 12.91 4.82 10.34
C PHE A 42 13.88 4.14 9.38
N ASP A 43 15.02 4.80 9.12
CA ASP A 43 16.07 4.23 8.28
C ASP A 43 16.51 2.86 8.79
N GLY A 44 16.70 1.95 7.83
CA GLY A 44 17.07 0.57 8.11
C GLY A 44 18.52 0.47 8.56
N PHE A 45 18.79 -0.38 9.53
CA PHE A 45 20.13 -0.71 9.99
C PHE A 45 20.39 -2.22 9.86
N GLN A 46 21.64 -2.59 9.63
CA GLN A 46 22.06 -3.99 9.64
C GLN A 46 22.33 -4.39 11.10
N ASP A 47 21.72 -5.50 11.53
CA ASP A 47 21.95 -6.08 12.86
C ASP A 47 23.05 -7.14 12.77
N ASP A 48 23.72 -7.45 13.88
CA ASP A 48 24.88 -8.35 13.89
C ASP A 48 24.50 -9.78 13.46
N ASP A 49 23.28 -10.21 13.77
CA ASP A 49 22.74 -11.53 13.43
C ASP A 49 22.09 -11.58 12.03
N GLN A 50 22.49 -10.70 11.09
CA GLN A 50 21.87 -10.63 9.76
C GLN A 50 22.78 -10.97 8.59
N ASP A 51 22.20 -11.71 7.65
CA ASP A 51 22.79 -11.95 6.34
C ASP A 51 23.06 -10.62 5.62
N ALA A 52 24.12 -10.59 4.83
CA ALA A 52 24.52 -9.41 4.07
C ALA A 52 23.35 -8.82 3.27
N GLY A 53 23.07 -7.53 3.50
CA GLY A 53 22.01 -6.78 2.81
C GLY A 53 20.62 -6.93 3.43
N SER A 54 20.42 -7.77 4.44
CA SER A 54 19.21 -7.73 5.27
C SER A 54 19.26 -6.53 6.20
N LEU A 55 18.11 -5.87 6.38
CA LEU A 55 18.00 -4.67 7.19
C LEU A 55 16.82 -4.78 8.17
N THR A 56 17.03 -4.26 9.37
CA THR A 56 15.98 -4.05 10.37
C THR A 56 15.47 -2.63 10.30
N TYR A 57 14.15 -2.49 10.29
CA TYR A 57 13.46 -1.20 10.26
C TYR A 57 12.62 -1.03 11.53
N LYS A 58 12.79 0.08 12.24
CA LYS A 58 11.93 0.44 13.38
C LYS A 58 10.66 1.12 12.89
N CYS A 59 9.49 0.69 13.37
CA CYS A 59 8.23 1.34 13.02
C CYS A 59 8.15 2.74 13.64
N CYS A 60 7.66 3.73 12.89
CA CYS A 60 7.50 5.10 13.41
C CYS A 60 6.37 5.24 14.45
N TRP A 61 5.44 4.27 14.50
CA TRP A 61 4.16 4.40 15.21
C TRP A 61 3.91 3.32 16.26
N CYS A 62 4.79 2.32 16.36
CA CYS A 62 4.74 1.29 17.38
C CYS A 62 6.17 0.89 17.80
N PRO A 63 6.36 0.23 18.96
CA PRO A 63 7.69 -0.10 19.45
C PRO A 63 8.36 -1.28 18.72
N LYS A 64 7.72 -1.87 17.70
CA LYS A 64 8.24 -3.07 17.02
C LYS A 64 9.23 -2.70 15.92
N SER A 65 10.24 -3.55 15.78
CA SER A 65 11.15 -3.59 14.63
C SER A 65 10.75 -4.71 13.68
N VAL A 66 11.05 -4.52 12.40
CA VAL A 66 10.75 -5.47 11.33
C VAL A 66 12.03 -5.76 10.57
N ARG A 67 12.46 -7.02 10.57
CA ARG A 67 13.57 -7.50 9.74
C ARG A 67 13.08 -7.70 8.31
N CYS A 68 13.87 -7.26 7.34
CA CYS A 68 13.59 -7.41 5.92
C CYS A 68 14.78 -8.05 5.19
N PRO A 69 14.54 -9.10 4.41
CA PRO A 69 15.57 -9.66 3.53
C PRO A 69 15.96 -8.64 2.46
N ALA A 70 17.19 -8.73 1.96
CA ALA A 70 17.66 -7.90 0.84
C ALA A 70 16.75 -7.98 -0.41
N SER A 71 16.15 -9.15 -0.64
CA SER A 71 15.35 -9.44 -1.84
C SER A 71 13.93 -8.88 -1.80
N THR A 72 13.38 -8.50 -0.64
CA THR A 72 11.96 -8.14 -0.54
C THR A 72 11.62 -7.20 0.61
N ASN A 73 10.62 -6.34 0.38
CA ASN A 73 10.01 -5.46 1.40
C ASN A 73 8.65 -6.00 1.88
N SER A 74 8.39 -7.31 1.74
CA SER A 74 7.14 -7.94 2.15
C SER A 74 6.81 -7.66 3.62
N ASN A 75 7.78 -7.75 4.51
CA ASN A 75 7.56 -7.54 5.93
C ASN A 75 7.19 -6.08 6.27
N LEU A 76 7.74 -5.10 5.54
CA LEU A 76 7.32 -3.69 5.67
C LEU A 76 5.88 -3.47 5.19
N LYS A 77 5.39 -4.27 4.22
CA LYS A 77 4.00 -4.21 3.75
C LYS A 77 3.03 -4.87 4.72
N THR A 78 3.39 -6.03 5.26
CA THR A 78 2.51 -6.81 6.14
C THR A 78 2.43 -6.22 7.53
N HIS A 79 3.47 -5.58 8.05
CA HIS A 79 3.44 -5.01 9.40
C HIS A 79 2.33 -3.93 9.58
N PRO A 80 2.21 -2.88 8.73
CA PRO A 80 1.18 -1.86 8.89
C PRO A 80 -0.24 -2.33 8.57
N ASN A 81 -0.39 -3.31 7.68
CA ASN A 81 -1.69 -3.73 7.15
C ASN A 81 -2.20 -5.04 7.78
N GLY A 82 -1.33 -5.79 8.46
CA GLY A 82 -1.59 -7.17 8.81
C GLY A 82 -1.41 -8.11 7.61
N SER A 83 -1.68 -9.39 7.83
CA SER A 83 -1.73 -10.40 6.78
C SER A 83 -2.86 -11.38 7.05
N ASN A 84 -3.44 -11.92 5.98
CA ASN A 84 -4.38 -13.02 6.06
C ASN A 84 -3.72 -14.24 5.43
N THR A 85 -3.38 -15.24 6.24
CA THR A 85 -2.75 -16.48 5.79
C THR A 85 -3.65 -17.66 6.15
N ASN A 86 -3.35 -18.85 5.63
CA ASN A 86 -4.08 -20.07 6.01
C ASN A 86 -4.01 -20.36 7.52
N SER A 87 -2.99 -19.85 8.21
CA SER A 87 -2.82 -19.98 9.66
C SER A 87 -3.68 -19.00 10.46
N GLY A 88 -4.33 -18.04 9.79
CA GLY A 88 -5.21 -17.05 10.41
C GLY A 88 -4.87 -15.61 10.02
N ILE A 89 -5.58 -14.69 10.67
CA ILE A 89 -5.43 -13.26 10.44
C ILE A 89 -4.42 -12.70 11.45
N HIS A 90 -3.32 -12.16 10.92
CA HIS A 90 -2.40 -11.34 11.68
C HIS A 90 -2.88 -9.89 11.64
N LYS A 91 -3.13 -9.35 12.83
CA LYS A 91 -3.66 -7.99 12.98
C LYS A 91 -2.71 -6.93 12.43
N ALA A 92 -3.29 -5.84 11.96
CA ALA A 92 -2.53 -4.66 11.58
C ALA A 92 -1.73 -4.07 12.76
N CYS A 93 -0.70 -3.30 12.43
CA CYS A 93 0.08 -2.55 13.42
C CYS A 93 -0.83 -1.66 14.27
N ILE A 94 -0.63 -1.69 15.60
CA ILE A 94 -1.36 -0.84 16.56
C ILE A 94 -1.15 0.65 16.25
N GLY A 95 0.01 1.01 15.70
CA GLY A 95 0.36 2.36 15.28
C GLY A 95 -0.36 2.84 14.00
N ARG A 96 -1.07 1.97 13.30
CA ARG A 96 -1.75 2.29 12.04
C ARG A 96 -2.71 3.47 12.17
N ALA A 97 -3.50 3.52 13.24
CA ALA A 97 -4.44 4.62 13.48
C ALA A 97 -3.73 5.97 13.58
N LYS A 98 -2.56 6.01 14.22
CA LYS A 98 -1.72 7.22 14.31
C LYS A 98 -1.15 7.61 12.93
N ALA A 99 -0.76 6.62 12.13
CA ALA A 99 -0.25 6.85 10.79
C ALA A 99 -1.34 7.43 9.85
N LEU A 100 -2.58 6.90 9.92
CA LEU A 100 -3.73 7.45 9.21
C LEU A 100 -4.06 8.89 9.66
N ALA A 101 -4.02 9.16 10.96
CA ALA A 101 -4.28 10.49 11.50
C ALA A 101 -3.25 11.55 11.04
N LYS A 102 -2.01 11.13 10.73
CA LYS A 102 -0.99 11.99 10.12
C LYS A 102 -1.09 12.08 8.58
N GLY A 103 -2.17 11.58 7.98
CA GLY A 103 -2.40 11.64 6.54
C GLY A 103 -1.80 10.48 5.75
N GLY A 104 -1.38 9.39 6.40
CA GLY A 104 -0.89 8.20 5.71
C GLY A 104 -1.98 7.53 4.87
N ASN A 105 -1.64 7.13 3.65
CA ASN A 105 -2.53 6.49 2.71
C ASN A 105 -2.23 4.98 2.57
N PHE A 106 -3.02 4.16 3.27
CA PHE A 106 -2.85 2.71 3.35
C PHE A 106 -3.98 1.93 2.67
N PRO A 107 -3.72 0.73 2.11
CA PRO A 107 -4.78 -0.18 1.69
C PRO A 107 -5.59 -0.67 2.91
N PRO A 108 -6.83 -1.16 2.74
CA PRO A 108 -7.61 -1.76 3.82
C PRO A 108 -6.82 -2.80 4.60
N SER A 109 -6.95 -2.84 5.93
CA SER A 109 -6.21 -3.81 6.75
C SER A 109 -6.72 -5.24 6.52
N ALA A 110 -5.89 -6.24 6.82
CA ALA A 110 -6.28 -7.64 6.73
C ALA A 110 -7.52 -7.95 7.60
N ASP A 111 -7.61 -7.33 8.77
CA ASP A 111 -8.75 -7.44 9.68
C ASP A 111 -10.03 -6.84 9.03
N ASP A 112 -9.92 -5.66 8.43
CA ASP A 112 -11.04 -5.00 7.74
C ASP A 112 -11.52 -5.81 6.54
N GLN A 113 -10.59 -6.34 5.75
CA GLN A 113 -10.89 -7.19 4.60
C GLN A 113 -11.59 -8.48 5.04
N ALA A 114 -11.12 -9.11 6.12
CA ALA A 114 -11.77 -10.30 6.67
C ALA A 114 -13.15 -10.01 7.28
N ALA A 115 -13.34 -8.84 7.89
CA ALA A 115 -14.66 -8.42 8.37
C ALA A 115 -15.63 -8.17 7.20
N ALA A 116 -15.15 -7.59 6.09
CA ALA A 116 -15.95 -7.34 4.91
C ALA A 116 -16.37 -8.65 4.20
N THR A 117 -15.49 -9.64 4.08
CA THR A 117 -15.83 -10.93 3.47
C THR A 117 -16.87 -11.72 4.28
N LYS A 118 -16.81 -11.66 5.62
CA LYS A 118 -17.85 -12.26 6.48
C LYS A 118 -19.24 -11.65 6.25
N LYS A 119 -19.33 -10.34 5.99
CA LYS A 119 -20.60 -9.69 5.69
C LYS A 119 -21.19 -10.15 4.36
N HIS A 120 -20.34 -10.40 3.37
CA HIS A 120 -20.76 -10.80 2.02
C HIS A 120 -21.09 -12.30 1.89
N ASN A 121 -20.49 -13.15 2.74
CA ASN A 121 -20.73 -14.60 2.73
C ASN A 121 -21.97 -15.05 3.51
N SER A 122 -22.77 -14.13 4.06
CA SER A 122 -24.00 -14.52 4.78
C SER A 122 -25.08 -15.12 3.86
N LEU A 123 -24.92 -15.04 2.54
CA LEU A 123 -25.88 -15.58 1.55
C LEU A 123 -25.26 -16.29 0.35
N ALA A 124 -23.93 -16.27 0.18
CA ALA A 124 -23.27 -16.87 -0.97
C ALA A 124 -22.56 -18.18 -0.56
N GLY A 125 -23.19 -19.33 -0.87
CA GLY A 125 -22.56 -20.65 -0.76
C GLY A 125 -23.20 -21.63 0.23
N THR A 126 -24.23 -21.23 0.96
CA THR A 126 -24.96 -22.14 1.86
C THR A 126 -26.00 -22.94 1.07
N LEU A 127 -26.31 -24.19 1.49
CA LEU A 127 -27.41 -25.01 0.97
C LEU A 127 -28.74 -24.23 0.88
N ALA A 128 -28.97 -23.29 1.81
CA ALA A 128 -30.11 -22.38 1.81
C ALA A 128 -30.27 -21.59 0.50
N THR A 129 -29.17 -21.20 -0.16
CA THR A 129 -29.19 -20.46 -1.43
C THR A 129 -29.73 -21.31 -2.59
N TYR A 130 -29.43 -22.61 -2.61
CA TYR A 130 -29.94 -23.54 -3.62
C TYR A 130 -31.41 -23.88 -3.36
N VAL A 131 -31.79 -24.10 -2.10
CA VAL A 131 -33.19 -24.34 -1.69
C VAL A 131 -34.08 -23.14 -2.04
N LEU A 132 -33.59 -21.91 -1.87
CA LEU A 132 -34.33 -20.69 -2.21
C LEU A 132 -34.36 -20.39 -3.72
N LYS A 133 -33.28 -20.69 -4.46
CA LYS A 133 -33.24 -20.52 -5.93
C LYS A 133 -34.13 -21.51 -6.67
N GLY A 134 -34.36 -22.69 -6.11
CA GLY A 134 -35.15 -23.77 -6.69
C GLY A 134 -36.65 -23.68 -6.42
N ARG A 135 -37.28 -22.50 -6.49
CA ARG A 135 -38.75 -22.44 -6.41
C ARG A 135 -39.35 -23.03 -7.68
N PHE A 136 -39.92 -24.23 -7.54
CA PHE A 136 -40.68 -24.92 -8.57
C PHE A 136 -41.69 -23.97 -9.22
N ASN A 137 -41.57 -23.77 -10.54
CA ASN A 137 -42.47 -22.91 -11.31
C ASN A 137 -43.48 -23.78 -12.06
N ILE A 138 -44.72 -23.81 -11.55
CA ILE A 138 -45.80 -24.61 -12.12
C ILE A 138 -46.14 -24.22 -13.57
N LYS A 139 -45.89 -22.95 -13.97
CA LYS A 139 -46.08 -22.52 -15.37
C LYS A 139 -45.02 -23.14 -16.29
N THR A 140 -43.80 -23.33 -15.81
CA THR A 140 -42.73 -24.00 -16.57
C THR A 140 -43.00 -25.49 -16.69
N MET A 141 -43.47 -26.15 -15.61
CA MET A 141 -43.85 -27.57 -15.67
C MET A 141 -45.03 -27.79 -16.63
N ASN A 142 -46.08 -26.97 -16.55
CA ASN A 142 -47.23 -27.10 -17.43
C ASN A 142 -46.85 -26.95 -18.91
N LYS A 143 -45.87 -26.10 -19.24
CA LYS A 143 -45.34 -25.99 -20.62
C LYS A 143 -44.58 -27.24 -21.09
N LEU A 144 -43.93 -27.96 -20.18
CA LEU A 144 -43.23 -29.21 -20.50
C LEU A 144 -44.17 -30.41 -20.60
N LEU A 145 -45.28 -30.40 -19.85
CA LEU A 145 -46.30 -31.45 -19.85
C LEU A 145 -47.36 -31.32 -20.95
N LEU A 146 -47.48 -30.14 -21.57
CA LEU A 146 -48.44 -29.84 -22.64
C LEU A 146 -47.77 -29.83 -24.04
N LEU A 147 -46.53 -30.31 -24.14
CA LEU A 147 -45.93 -30.78 -25.40
C LEU A 147 -46.46 -32.19 -25.72
#